data_AF-A0A661I369-F1
#
_entry.id   AF-A0A661I369-F1
#
_cell.length_a   1.000
_cell.length_b   1.000
_cell.length_c   1.000
_cell.angle_alpha   90.00
_cell.angle_beta   90.00
_cell.angle_gamma   90.00
#
_symmetry.space_group_name_H-M   'P 1'
#
loop_
_entity.id
_entity.type
_entity.pdbx_description
1 polymer ?
#
loop_
_entity_poly.entity_id
_entity_poly.type
_entity_poly.pdbx_seq_one_letter_code
_entity_poly.pdbx_strand_id
1 'polypeptide(L)'
;MGSKNRIFLGVITQVILHYIRNKFDNKDLYITKTKYNKIKIDHPIEHINLNNIDFQKFIDGTVGYCMYQKYQNIYNFVSIVDNNYHIYSISINNHYLEVATFFRASAKRLKKCIKEDIQFFSENNKSDFIKYIN
;
A
#
# COMPACT_ATOMS: atom_id res chain seq x y z
N MET A 1 -11.87 -4.95 24.46
CA MET A 1 -13.07 -5.05 23.61
C MET A 1 -12.65 -5.35 22.18
N GLY A 2 -12.86 -6.58 21.73
CA GLY A 2 -12.31 -7.11 20.48
C GLY A 2 -12.86 -6.44 19.22
N SER A 3 -11.96 -6.20 18.27
CA SER A 3 -12.18 -5.65 16.93
C SER A 3 -13.13 -6.52 16.09
N LYS A 4 -14.45 -6.47 16.35
CA LYS A 4 -15.43 -7.26 15.56
C LYS A 4 -15.50 -6.85 14.08
N ASN A 5 -14.98 -5.68 13.71
CA ASN A 5 -15.16 -5.09 12.37
C ASN A 5 -13.85 -4.83 11.60
N ARG A 6 -12.69 -5.24 12.12
CA ARG A 6 -11.40 -5.04 11.43
C ARG A 6 -10.58 -6.31 11.42
N ILE A 7 -9.88 -6.52 10.31
CA ILE A 7 -8.96 -7.63 10.06
C ILE A 7 -7.56 -7.06 10.11
N PHE A 8 -6.67 -7.68 10.90
CA PHE A 8 -5.26 -7.32 10.94
C PHE A 8 -4.56 -7.85 9.68
N LEU A 9 -3.74 -7.01 9.05
CA LEU A 9 -3.06 -7.31 7.79
C LEU A 9 -1.54 -7.44 7.94
N GLY A 10 -0.95 -6.81 8.95
CA GLY A 10 0.49 -6.84 9.15
C GLY A 10 1.00 -5.59 9.86
N VAL A 11 2.32 -5.51 9.98
CA VAL A 11 3.02 -4.40 10.62
C VAL A 11 3.79 -3.62 9.56
N ILE A 12 3.65 -2.30 9.55
CA ILE A 12 4.47 -1.43 8.72
C ILE A 12 5.93 -1.57 9.17
N THR A 13 6.78 -2.09 8.29
CA THR A 13 8.18 -2.38 8.58
C THR A 13 9.06 -1.14 8.57
N GLN A 14 10.26 -1.29 9.15
CA GLN A 14 11.18 -0.17 9.40
C GLN A 14 11.64 0.55 8.13
N VAL A 15 11.76 -0.15 7.00
CA VAL A 15 12.14 0.45 5.71
C VAL A 15 11.12 1.51 5.31
N ILE A 16 9.84 1.16 5.33
CA ILE A 16 8.78 2.11 5.01
C ILE A 16 8.77 3.22 6.05
N LEU A 17 8.81 2.88 7.35
CA LEU A 17 8.76 3.84 8.45
C LEU A 17 9.88 4.86 8.42
N HIS A 18 11.11 4.51 8.06
CA HIS A 18 12.21 5.49 8.04
C HIS A 18 11.88 6.68 7.14
N TYR A 19 11.29 6.41 5.96
CA TYR A 19 10.93 7.43 4.98
C TYR A 19 9.70 8.26 5.37
N ILE A 20 8.81 7.72 6.22
CA ILE A 20 7.51 8.36 6.55
C ILE A 20 7.30 8.51 8.07
N ARG A 21 8.37 8.42 8.87
CA ARG A 21 8.33 8.21 10.33
C ARG A 21 7.48 9.24 11.06
N ASN A 22 7.53 10.48 10.59
CA ASN A 22 6.83 11.60 11.21
C ASN A 22 5.33 11.62 10.92
N LYS A 23 4.82 10.67 10.12
CA LYS A 23 3.41 10.61 9.72
C LYS A 23 2.61 9.53 10.41
N PHE A 24 3.22 8.43 10.87
CA PHE A 24 2.50 7.26 11.38
C PHE A 24 2.81 7.01 12.86
N ASP A 25 1.81 7.25 13.72
CA ASP A 25 1.93 7.02 15.18
C ASP A 25 1.75 5.55 15.59
N ASN A 26 1.06 4.75 14.77
CA ASN A 26 0.85 3.32 14.96
C ASN A 26 1.51 2.54 13.82
N LYS A 27 2.01 1.32 14.05
CA LYS A 27 2.62 0.45 13.04
C LYS A 27 1.69 -0.68 12.59
N ASP A 28 0.65 -0.96 13.34
CA ASP A 28 -0.29 -2.04 13.03
C ASP A 28 -1.26 -1.59 11.94
N LEU A 29 -1.33 -2.39 10.87
CA LEU A 29 -2.18 -2.13 9.72
C LEU A 29 -3.40 -3.05 9.72
N TYR A 30 -4.56 -2.45 9.50
CA TYR A 30 -5.83 -3.15 9.47
C TYR A 30 -6.60 -2.87 8.18
N ILE A 31 -7.66 -3.64 7.95
CA ILE A 31 -8.71 -3.32 6.98
C ILE A 31 -10.08 -3.52 7.62
N THR A 32 -11.02 -2.61 7.37
CA THR A 32 -12.41 -2.82 7.80
C THR A 32 -13.09 -3.90 6.96
N LYS A 33 -14.03 -4.64 7.57
CA LYS A 33 -14.84 -5.64 6.85
C LYS A 33 -15.54 -5.06 5.61
N THR A 34 -15.99 -3.81 5.68
CA THR A 34 -16.65 -3.13 4.54
C THR A 34 -15.70 -2.96 3.36
N LYS A 35 -14.47 -2.46 3.59
CA LYS A 35 -13.48 -2.30 2.53
C LYS A 35 -12.98 -3.65 2.02
N TYR A 36 -12.76 -4.59 2.92
CA TYR A 36 -12.39 -5.96 2.57
C TYR A 36 -13.41 -6.58 1.61
N ASN A 37 -14.71 -6.47 1.92
CA ASN A 37 -15.78 -6.96 1.05
C ASN A 37 -15.86 -6.19 -0.27
N LYS A 38 -15.60 -4.88 -0.26
CA LYS A 38 -15.57 -4.09 -1.50
C LYS A 38 -14.44 -4.56 -2.44
N ILE A 39 -13.24 -4.77 -1.90
CA ILE A 39 -12.11 -5.29 -2.68
C ILE A 39 -12.41 -6.72 -3.15
N LYS A 40 -13.08 -7.55 -2.34
CA LYS A 40 -13.53 -8.88 -2.76
C LYS A 40 -14.40 -8.84 -4.03
N ILE A 41 -15.27 -7.84 -4.15
CA ILE A 41 -16.16 -7.68 -5.30
C ILE A 41 -15.42 -7.07 -6.49
N ASP A 42 -14.66 -5.99 -6.27
CA ASP A 42 -14.02 -5.22 -7.34
C ASP A 42 -12.74 -5.92 -7.88
N HIS A 43 -12.04 -6.66 -7.04
CA HIS A 43 -10.72 -7.26 -7.27
C HIS A 43 -10.61 -8.65 -6.61
N PRO A 44 -11.37 -9.66 -7.10
CA PRO A 44 -11.49 -10.96 -6.44
C PRO A 44 -10.19 -11.76 -6.36
N ILE A 45 -9.26 -11.56 -7.31
CA ILE A 45 -7.95 -12.24 -7.33
C ILE A 45 -7.07 -11.63 -6.24
N GLU A 46 -6.98 -10.31 -6.20
CA GLU A 46 -6.14 -9.56 -5.26
C GLU A 46 -6.65 -9.71 -3.82
N HIS A 47 -7.96 -9.87 -3.62
CA HIS A 47 -8.53 -10.12 -2.30
C HIS A 47 -7.92 -11.34 -1.59
N ILE A 48 -7.48 -12.37 -2.32
CA ILE A 48 -6.85 -13.56 -1.72
C ILE A 48 -5.61 -13.15 -0.89
N ASN A 49 -4.94 -12.09 -1.32
CA ASN A 49 -3.72 -11.58 -0.70
C ASN A 49 -3.99 -10.64 0.50
N LEU A 50 -5.25 -10.36 0.85
CA LEU A 50 -5.64 -9.54 2.00
C LEU A 50 -5.79 -10.36 3.30
N ASN A 51 -5.01 -11.43 3.44
CA ASN A 51 -4.88 -12.17 4.69
C ASN A 51 -3.57 -11.78 5.40
N ASN A 52 -3.53 -11.97 6.72
CA ASN A 52 -2.49 -11.45 7.61
C ASN A 52 -1.05 -11.92 7.28
N ILE A 53 -0.89 -12.99 6.48
CA ILE A 53 0.42 -13.53 6.10
C ILE A 53 0.82 -13.06 4.70
N ASP A 54 -0.14 -12.95 3.78
CA ASP A 54 0.14 -12.56 2.42
C ASP A 54 0.29 -11.05 2.25
N PHE A 55 -0.42 -10.23 3.04
CA PHE A 55 -0.34 -8.78 2.88
C PHE A 55 1.01 -8.20 3.35
N GLN A 56 1.67 -8.84 4.33
CA GLN A 56 2.99 -8.43 4.81
C GLN A 56 4.04 -8.42 3.69
N LYS A 57 3.94 -9.35 2.72
CA LYS A 57 4.84 -9.39 1.56
C LYS A 57 4.76 -8.12 0.71
N PHE A 58 3.59 -7.51 0.61
CA PHE A 58 3.40 -6.26 -0.13
C PHE A 58 3.96 -5.06 0.64
N ILE A 59 3.81 -5.06 1.96
CA ILE A 59 4.47 -4.08 2.82
C ILE A 59 5.99 -4.18 2.63
N ASP A 60 6.56 -5.38 2.77
CA ASP A 60 8.01 -5.57 2.69
C ASP A 60 8.57 -5.32 1.28
N GLY A 61 7.78 -5.63 0.25
CA GLY A 61 8.10 -5.35 -1.16
C GLY A 61 7.85 -3.90 -1.60
N THR A 62 7.64 -2.96 -0.67
CA THR A 62 7.38 -1.56 -1.02
C THR A 62 8.62 -0.89 -1.60
N VAL A 63 8.46 -0.33 -2.79
CA VAL A 63 9.54 0.31 -3.54
C VAL A 63 9.54 1.83 -3.43
N GLY A 64 8.38 2.41 -3.10
CA GLY A 64 8.19 3.84 -2.96
C GLY A 64 6.74 4.22 -2.68
N TYR A 65 6.49 5.53 -2.60
CA TYR A 65 5.14 6.07 -2.41
C TYR A 65 4.85 7.24 -3.34
N CYS A 66 3.61 7.36 -3.78
CA CYS A 66 3.11 8.42 -4.66
C CYS A 66 2.36 9.46 -3.81
N MET A 67 2.75 10.74 -3.93
CA MET A 67 2.05 11.84 -3.26
C MET A 67 0.86 12.32 -4.09
N TYR A 68 -0.29 11.68 -3.91
CA TYR A 68 -1.56 12.24 -4.41
C TYR A 68 -1.96 13.43 -3.52
N GLN A 69 -1.65 14.66 -3.95
CA GLN A 69 -1.83 15.91 -3.18
C GLN A 69 -3.28 16.17 -2.71
N LYS A 70 -4.27 15.38 -3.16
CA LYS A 70 -5.70 15.60 -2.89
C LYS A 70 -6.24 15.06 -1.56
N TYR A 71 -5.52 14.20 -0.84
CA TYR A 71 -6.08 13.56 0.37
C TYR A 71 -5.13 13.68 1.56
N GLN A 72 -5.48 14.53 2.53
CA GLN A 72 -4.59 14.92 3.64
C GLN A 72 -4.18 13.78 4.60
N ASN A 73 -4.76 12.59 4.52
CA ASN A 73 -4.44 11.46 5.40
C ASN A 73 -4.35 10.11 4.66
N ILE A 74 -4.19 10.11 3.33
CA ILE A 74 -4.09 8.89 2.53
C ILE A 74 -2.74 8.85 1.82
N TYR A 75 -1.93 7.86 2.15
CA TYR A 75 -0.61 7.62 1.58
C TYR A 75 -0.71 6.45 0.61
N ASN A 76 -0.24 6.63 -0.62
CA ASN A 76 -0.33 5.61 -1.65
C ASN A 76 1.06 5.02 -1.86
N PHE A 77 1.18 3.72 -1.69
CA PHE A 77 2.42 2.98 -1.80
C PHE A 77 2.41 2.14 -3.06
N VAL A 78 3.62 1.91 -3.57
CA VAL A 78 3.89 1.01 -4.68
C VAL A 78 4.73 -0.12 -4.13
N SER A 79 4.28 -1.35 -4.35
CA SER A 79 5.00 -2.57 -3.99
C SER A 79 5.24 -3.44 -5.21
N ILE A 80 6.31 -4.25 -5.16
CA ILE A 80 6.58 -5.30 -6.12
C ILE A 80 6.55 -6.65 -5.40
N VAL A 81 5.68 -7.53 -5.87
CA VAL A 81 5.54 -8.92 -5.39
C VAL A 81 5.33 -9.81 -6.61
N ASP A 82 6.09 -10.91 -6.70
CA ASP A 82 6.03 -11.85 -7.82
C ASP A 82 6.13 -11.17 -9.19
N ASN A 83 7.09 -10.24 -9.35
CA ASN A 83 7.31 -9.40 -10.54
C ASN A 83 6.12 -8.54 -10.97
N ASN A 84 5.13 -8.36 -10.08
CA ASN A 84 3.95 -7.56 -10.34
C ASN A 84 3.91 -6.36 -9.41
N TYR A 85 3.67 -5.20 -10.01
CA TYR A 85 3.48 -3.98 -9.26
C TYR A 85 2.05 -3.87 -8.73
N HIS A 86 1.94 -3.51 -7.47
CA HIS A 86 0.68 -3.30 -6.77
C HIS A 86 0.67 -1.90 -6.16
N ILE A 87 -0.50 -1.27 -6.20
CA ILE A 87 -0.75 -0.04 -5.47
C ILE A 87 -1.65 -0.37 -4.30
N TYR A 88 -1.26 0.09 -3.12
CA TYR A 88 -2.13 0.09 -1.96
C TYR A 88 -2.09 1.46 -1.28
N SER A 89 -3.17 1.81 -0.60
CA SER A 89 -3.26 3.07 0.13
C SER A 89 -3.41 2.81 1.61
N ILE A 90 -2.69 3.55 2.45
CA ILE A 90 -2.88 3.57 3.89
C ILE A 90 -3.53 4.89 4.27
N SER A 91 -4.71 4.79 4.88
CA SER A 91 -5.42 5.87 5.53
C SER A 91 -5.00 5.94 7.00
N ILE A 92 -4.61 7.12 7.45
CA ILE A 92 -4.41 7.39 8.87
C ILE A 92 -5.75 7.78 9.47
N ASN A 93 -6.23 6.97 10.41
CA ASN A 93 -7.38 7.29 11.24
C ASN A 93 -6.88 7.58 12.66
N ASN A 94 -7.60 8.40 13.43
CA ASN A 94 -7.21 8.85 14.78
C ASN A 94 -6.88 7.73 15.78
N HIS A 95 -7.24 6.47 15.45
CA HIS A 95 -7.09 5.33 16.33
C HIS A 95 -6.25 4.18 15.76
N TYR A 96 -6.00 4.13 14.44
CA TYR A 96 -5.28 3.03 13.78
C TYR A 96 -5.00 3.34 12.31
N LEU A 97 -4.14 2.53 11.69
CA LEU A 97 -3.87 2.58 10.25
C LEU A 97 -4.76 1.61 9.49
N GLU A 98 -5.27 2.06 8.36
CA GLU A 98 -6.21 1.27 7.56
C GLU A 98 -5.83 1.22 6.08
N VAL A 99 -5.86 0.03 5.47
CA VAL A 99 -5.82 -0.10 4.01
C VAL A 99 -7.10 0.48 3.41
N ALA A 100 -6.95 1.48 2.56
CA ALA A 100 -8.06 2.13 1.86
C ALA A 100 -8.28 1.57 0.44
N THR A 101 -7.21 1.23 -0.27
CA THR A 101 -7.27 0.56 -1.57
C THR A 101 -6.14 -0.46 -1.69
N PHE A 102 -6.35 -1.49 -2.50
CA PHE A 102 -5.32 -2.45 -2.88
C PHE A 102 -5.70 -3.07 -4.22
N PHE A 103 -4.81 -3.00 -5.20
CA PHE A 103 -5.00 -3.59 -6.52
C PHE A 103 -3.66 -3.77 -7.25
N ARG A 104 -3.62 -4.72 -8.18
CA ARG A 104 -2.53 -4.83 -9.15
C ARG A 104 -2.54 -3.65 -10.12
N ALA A 105 -1.41 -2.96 -10.24
CA ALA A 105 -1.31 -1.74 -11.02
C ALA A 105 -0.93 -2.02 -12.47
N SER A 106 -1.67 -1.42 -13.40
CA SER A 106 -1.28 -1.39 -14.82
C SER A 106 -0.18 -0.36 -15.06
N ALA A 107 0.63 -0.56 -16.10
CA ALA A 107 1.68 0.39 -16.49
C ALA A 107 1.14 1.83 -16.66
N LYS A 108 -0.10 2.00 -17.15
CA LYS A 108 -0.76 3.31 -17.26
C LYS A 108 -0.97 3.98 -15.89
N ARG A 109 -1.42 3.23 -14.87
CA ARG A 109 -1.57 3.76 -13.50
C ARG A 109 -0.22 4.07 -12.86
N LEU A 110 0.79 3.24 -13.10
CA LEU A 110 2.15 3.46 -12.63
C LEU A 110 2.80 4.72 -13.24
N LYS A 111 2.60 4.96 -14.53
CA LYS A 111 3.02 6.21 -15.20
C LYS A 111 2.36 7.44 -14.58
N LYS A 112 1.12 7.33 -14.10
CA LYS A 112 0.45 8.42 -13.37
C LYS A 112 1.14 8.70 -12.03
N CYS A 113 1.55 7.67 -11.30
CA CYS A 113 2.35 7.82 -10.08
C CYS A 113 3.66 8.61 -10.31
N ILE A 114 4.36 8.39 -11.43
CA ILE A 114 5.55 9.18 -11.78
C ILE A 114 5.22 10.65 -12.00
N LYS A 115 4.14 10.93 -12.74
CA LYS A 115 3.71 12.31 -12.99
C LYS A 115 3.32 13.06 -11.71
N GLU A 116 3.03 12.32 -10.64
CA GLU A 116 2.64 12.85 -9.33
C GLU A 116 3.78 12.68 -8.28
N ASP A 117 5.04 12.71 -8.74
CA ASP A 117 6.25 12.69 -7.92
C ASP A 117 6.34 11.51 -6.94
N ILE A 118 6.46 10.31 -7.50
CA ILE A 118 6.82 9.12 -6.71
C ILE A 118 8.17 9.31 -6.02
N GLN A 119 8.21 9.03 -4.72
CA GLN A 119 9.44 8.98 -3.94
C GLN A 119 9.83 7.52 -3.73
N PHE A 120 10.95 7.12 -4.33
CA PHE A 120 11.50 5.78 -4.20
C PHE A 120 12.34 5.65 -2.93
N PHE A 121 12.31 4.46 -2.33
CA PHE A 121 13.13 4.13 -1.15
C PHE A 121 14.58 3.77 -1.51
N SER A 122 14.89 3.53 -2.79
CA SER A 122 16.25 3.35 -3.28
C SER A 122 16.37 3.70 -4.77
N GLU A 123 17.59 4.00 -5.23
CA GLU A 123 17.83 4.21 -6.66
C GLU A 123 17.65 2.92 -7.48
N ASN A 124 17.96 1.75 -6.90
CA ASN A 124 17.71 0.46 -7.57
C ASN A 124 16.21 0.26 -7.85
N ASN A 125 15.37 0.53 -6.85
CA ASN A 125 13.92 0.46 -6.98
C ASN A 125 13.42 1.37 -8.12
N LYS A 126 14.01 2.56 -8.24
CA LYS A 126 13.67 3.51 -9.30
C LYS A 126 14.07 3.00 -10.67
N SER A 127 15.30 2.49 -10.84
CA SER A 127 15.78 1.94 -12.10
C SER A 127 14.91 0.77 -12.59
N ASP A 128 14.60 -0.17 -11.70
CA ASP A 128 13.76 -1.33 -12.03
C ASP A 128 12.32 -0.92 -12.36
N PHE A 129 11.77 0.05 -11.63
CA PHE A 129 10.45 0.60 -11.90
C PHE A 129 10.38 1.29 -13.26
N ILE A 130 11.35 2.14 -13.60
CA ILE A 130 11.42 2.84 -14.89
C ILE A 130 11.55 1.85 -16.04
N LYS A 131 12.35 0.79 -15.86
CA LYS A 131 12.50 -0.27 -16.87
C LYS A 131 11.20 -1.05 -17.09
N TYR A 132 10.40 -1.26 -16.05
CA TYR A 132 9.14 -2.01 -16.16
C TYR A 132 8.03 -1.24 -16.89
N ILE A 133 7.96 0.08 -16.71
CA ILE A 133 6.87 0.89 -17.28
C ILE A 133 7.11 1.33 -18.73
N ASN A 134 8.35 1.27 -19.20
CA ASN A 134 8.77 1.70 -20.55
C ASN A 134 8.72 0.52 -21.51
#